data_AF-A0AAD3RDT9-F1
#
_entry.id   AF-A0AAD3RDT9-F1
#
_cell.length_a   1.000
_cell.length_b   1.000
_cell.length_c   1.000
_cell.angle_alpha   90.00
_cell.angle_beta   90.00
_cell.angle_gamma   90.00
#
_symmetry.space_group_name_H-M   'P 1'
#
loop_
_entity.id
_entity.type
_entity.pdbx_description
1 polymer ?
#
loop_
_entity_poly.entity_id
_entity_poly.type
_entity_poly.pdbx_seq_one_letter_code
_entity_poly.pdbx_strand_id
1 'polypeptide(L)'
;MEEVDVEPAVTNIPAASDEKHLGFAWGPGDILVYETLYKASGAKGSGCSFIHEVRKDEDIYSPILRKLFNESHHIFVGLQTIREDLPSKNKKPQFVSISKNYRSVIRACMEELQQVAVSTKDSQMATQYGNQVSILLAIELIWNLCEVLFIDAAPAGSLLLHLLDWVRLHKADVDEKAREVLQSESPAEHHDYWDVLWLNLREFLLLEYASGLLLITSHTGSEEQQTGLALSGTSGPDAAFATLISERFLQDYCARGTFSDLDLIDNLGPAMLLSDRLTFLGKYREFHKLYGEKRFREAAKLLLSLMTAKIAPRSFWMTLLTDALPLLEQKEVIFSADQTYELMFCLEELTSSLNTTPGPDRPMQEEDIELTKVELLRLALARNLAMAIVKEGTVET
;
A
#
# COMPACT_ATOMS: atom_id res chain seq x y z
N MET A 1 6.98 -9.01 -13.91
CA MET A 1 7.73 -9.84 -12.95
C MET A 1 9.09 -9.21 -12.83
N GLU A 2 9.18 -8.12 -12.06
CA GLU A 2 10.49 -7.60 -11.63
C GLU A 2 10.74 -8.30 -10.29
N GLU A 3 11.72 -9.20 -10.28
CA GLU A 3 12.22 -9.79 -9.05
C GLU A 3 12.75 -8.64 -8.20
N VAL A 4 12.19 -8.48 -7.00
CA VAL A 4 12.76 -7.61 -5.98
C VAL A 4 14.17 -8.15 -5.71
N ASP A 5 15.20 -7.36 -6.01
CA ASP A 5 16.61 -7.63 -5.70
C ASP A 5 16.79 -7.69 -4.16
N VAL A 6 16.30 -8.77 -3.55
CA VAL A 6 16.67 -9.15 -2.20
C VAL A 6 17.98 -9.89 -2.35
N GLU A 7 19.06 -9.36 -1.77
CA GLU A 7 20.34 -10.06 -1.73
C GLU A 7 20.11 -11.51 -1.23
N PRO A 8 20.51 -12.53 -2.01
CA PRO A 8 20.21 -13.90 -1.67
C PRO A 8 20.86 -14.25 -0.32
N ALA A 9 20.07 -14.81 0.60
CA ALA A 9 20.56 -15.21 1.91
C ALA A 9 21.74 -16.18 1.77
N VAL A 10 22.92 -15.74 2.18
CA VAL A 10 24.16 -16.51 2.07
C VAL A 10 24.17 -17.59 3.16
N THR A 11 24.06 -18.85 2.74
CA THR A 11 24.19 -20.00 3.64
C THR A 11 25.61 -20.55 3.57
N ASN A 12 26.35 -20.45 4.67
CA ASN A 12 27.73 -20.95 4.76
C ASN A 12 27.76 -22.47 4.86
N ILE A 13 28.39 -23.14 3.89
CA ILE A 13 28.57 -24.59 3.91
C ILE A 13 29.78 -24.94 4.80
N PRO A 14 29.62 -25.69 5.92
CA PRO A 14 30.61 -25.77 7.00
C PRO A 14 32.00 -26.37 6.69
N ALA A 15 32.29 -26.78 5.46
CA ALA A 15 33.48 -27.59 5.16
C ALA A 15 34.15 -27.32 3.80
N ALA A 16 33.78 -26.25 3.09
CA ALA A 16 34.49 -25.90 1.86
C ALA A 16 35.88 -25.34 2.22
N SER A 17 36.93 -26.13 2.01
CA SER A 17 38.29 -25.61 2.06
C SER A 17 38.51 -24.64 0.89
N ASP A 18 39.04 -23.43 1.14
CA ASP A 18 39.22 -22.35 0.14
C ASP A 18 40.01 -22.76 -1.13
N GLU A 19 40.69 -23.91 -1.11
CA GLU A 19 41.57 -24.39 -2.17
C GLU A 19 41.00 -25.56 -3.01
N LYS A 20 39.78 -26.04 -2.76
CA LYS A 20 39.18 -27.17 -3.51
C LYS A 20 37.93 -26.79 -4.29
N HIS A 21 37.72 -27.44 -5.42
CA HIS A 21 36.51 -27.25 -6.21
C HIS A 21 35.30 -27.92 -5.53
N LEU A 22 34.13 -27.31 -5.65
CA LEU A 22 32.87 -27.88 -5.18
C LEU A 22 32.09 -28.44 -6.37
N GLY A 23 31.63 -29.68 -6.23
CA GLY A 23 30.60 -30.27 -7.08
C GLY A 23 29.25 -30.19 -6.38
N PHE A 24 28.17 -30.08 -7.15
CA PHE A 24 26.81 -30.17 -6.63
C PHE A 24 25.94 -31.07 -7.51
N ALA A 25 24.91 -31.67 -6.91
CA ALA A 25 23.89 -32.43 -7.61
C ALA A 25 22.52 -32.10 -7.02
N TRP A 26 21.56 -31.85 -7.90
CA TRP A 26 20.16 -31.66 -7.52
C TRP A 26 19.52 -33.02 -7.24
N GLY A 27 19.03 -33.20 -6.01
CA GLY A 27 18.13 -34.28 -5.63
C GLY A 27 16.65 -33.86 -5.74
N PRO A 28 15.72 -34.78 -5.44
CA PRO A 28 14.28 -34.51 -5.52
C PRO A 28 13.74 -33.44 -4.54
N GLY A 29 14.53 -33.04 -3.54
CA GLY A 29 14.18 -31.98 -2.58
C GLY A 29 15.37 -31.39 -1.82
N ASP A 30 16.58 -31.76 -2.21
CA ASP A 30 17.84 -31.47 -1.54
C ASP A 30 18.93 -31.17 -2.56
N ILE A 31 19.93 -30.40 -2.15
CA ILE A 31 21.13 -30.15 -2.95
C ILE A 31 22.28 -30.87 -2.27
N LEU A 32 22.84 -31.86 -2.94
CA LEU A 32 24.04 -32.53 -2.47
C LEU A 32 25.25 -31.75 -2.92
N VAL A 33 26.10 -31.33 -1.99
CA VAL A 33 27.34 -30.60 -2.24
C VAL A 33 28.51 -31.44 -1.76
N TYR A 34 29.55 -31.59 -2.59
CA TYR A 34 30.71 -32.41 -2.26
C TYR A 34 31.99 -31.75 -2.77
N GLU A 35 33.09 -31.91 -2.04
CA GLU A 35 34.41 -31.48 -2.53
C GLU A 35 34.83 -32.39 -3.70
N THR A 36 35.34 -31.78 -4.77
CA THR A 36 35.88 -32.47 -5.93
C THR A 36 37.29 -31.97 -6.24
N LEU A 37 38.16 -32.90 -6.64
CA LEU A 37 39.52 -32.61 -7.09
C LEU A 37 39.59 -32.42 -8.61
N TYR A 38 38.47 -32.07 -9.26
CA TYR A 38 38.37 -32.03 -10.72
C TYR A 38 39.40 -31.06 -11.33
N LYS A 39 40.50 -31.62 -11.84
CA LYS A 39 41.35 -31.03 -12.87
C LYS A 39 40.92 -31.61 -14.20
N ALA A 40 40.80 -30.78 -15.24
CA ALA A 40 40.32 -31.15 -16.58
C ALA A 40 41.12 -32.26 -17.31
N SER A 41 42.14 -32.85 -16.68
CA SER A 41 42.94 -33.95 -17.20
C SER A 41 43.23 -35.00 -16.12
N GLY A 42 42.40 -36.05 -16.12
CA GLY A 42 42.70 -37.44 -15.72
C GLY A 42 43.76 -37.73 -14.65
N ALA A 43 43.47 -37.46 -13.38
CA ALA A 43 44.14 -38.12 -12.26
C ALA A 43 43.13 -38.56 -11.20
N LYS A 44 43.09 -39.86 -10.90
CA LYS A 44 42.33 -40.44 -9.77
C LYS A 44 43.06 -40.11 -8.47
N GLY A 45 42.67 -39.02 -7.82
CA GLY A 45 43.04 -38.70 -6.44
C GLY A 45 42.08 -39.32 -5.43
N SER A 46 42.57 -39.55 -4.20
CA SER A 46 41.82 -40.13 -3.08
C SER A 46 40.47 -39.43 -2.86
N GLY A 47 39.42 -40.23 -2.70
CA GLY A 47 38.02 -39.79 -2.70
C GLY A 47 37.67 -38.77 -1.62
N CYS A 48 36.63 -37.99 -1.93
CA CYS A 48 35.98 -37.06 -1.03
C CYS A 48 35.48 -37.78 0.24
N SER A 49 35.78 -37.25 1.42
CA SER A 49 35.43 -37.89 2.70
C SER A 49 34.01 -37.55 3.17
N PHE A 50 33.38 -36.50 2.63
CA PHE A 50 32.09 -36.01 3.12
C PHE A 50 31.21 -35.48 1.97
N ILE A 51 29.96 -35.93 1.94
CA ILE A 51 28.90 -35.36 1.11
C ILE A 51 28.02 -34.54 2.04
N HIS A 52 27.77 -33.28 1.70
CA HIS A 52 26.91 -32.38 2.44
C HIS A 52 25.53 -32.34 1.79
N GLU A 53 24.49 -32.54 2.58
CA GLU A 53 23.11 -32.36 2.16
C GLU A 53 22.66 -30.95 2.56
N VAL A 54 22.34 -30.12 1.58
CA VAL A 54 21.78 -28.78 1.79
C VAL A 54 20.29 -28.87 1.53
N ARG A 55 19.49 -28.60 2.57
CA ARG A 55 18.03 -28.54 2.48
C ARG A 55 17.58 -27.08 2.51
N LYS A 56 16.73 -26.70 1.56
CA LYS A 56 16.16 -25.35 1.49
C LYS A 56 14.87 -25.22 2.31
N ASP A 57 14.20 -26.36 2.56
CA ASP A 57 12.83 -26.41 3.06
C ASP A 57 12.71 -27.00 4.49
N GLU A 58 13.58 -26.59 5.43
CA GLU A 58 13.50 -27.11 6.82
C GLU A 58 12.11 -26.90 7.46
N ASP A 59 11.41 -25.84 7.09
CA ASP A 59 10.09 -25.49 7.60
C ASP A 59 8.99 -26.50 7.18
N ILE A 60 9.07 -27.09 5.99
CA ILE A 60 8.09 -28.10 5.51
C ILE A 60 8.23 -29.43 6.28
N TYR A 61 9.41 -29.65 6.87
CA TYR A 61 9.66 -30.83 7.69
C TYR A 61 9.15 -30.69 9.13
N SER A 62 8.84 -29.47 9.58
CA SER A 62 8.26 -29.24 10.91
C SER A 62 6.90 -29.95 11.03
N PRO A 63 6.74 -30.85 12.02
CA PRO A 63 5.48 -31.56 12.21
C PRO A 63 4.32 -30.60 12.56
N ILE A 64 4.62 -29.48 13.21
CA ILE A 64 3.65 -28.45 13.60
C ILE A 64 3.16 -27.69 12.36
N LEU A 65 4.08 -27.21 11.51
CA LEU A 65 3.71 -26.53 10.27
C LEU A 65 3.00 -27.47 9.29
N ARG A 66 3.40 -28.75 9.21
CA ARG A 66 2.68 -29.74 8.40
C ARG A 66 1.23 -29.92 8.85
N LYS A 67 0.98 -29.93 10.15
CA LYS A 67 -0.38 -29.98 10.70
C LYS A 67 -1.18 -28.74 10.27
N LEU A 68 -0.60 -27.54 10.39
CA LEU A 68 -1.20 -26.30 9.90
C LEU A 68 -1.56 -26.38 8.41
N PHE A 69 -0.64 -26.83 7.56
CA PHE A 69 -0.89 -26.97 6.12
C PHE A 69 -2.03 -27.93 5.81
N ASN A 70 -2.08 -29.09 6.49
CA ASN A 70 -3.14 -30.07 6.28
C ASN A 70 -4.51 -29.55 6.70
N GLU A 71 -4.61 -28.95 7.90
CA GLU A 71 -5.86 -28.34 8.38
C GLU A 71 -6.32 -27.20 7.46
N SER A 72 -5.39 -26.35 7.02
CA SER A 72 -5.65 -25.26 6.06
C SER A 72 -6.16 -25.80 4.73
N HIS A 73 -5.54 -26.87 4.22
CA HIS A 73 -5.96 -27.54 3.00
C HIS A 73 -7.38 -28.13 3.13
N HIS A 74 -7.70 -28.77 4.26
CA HIS A 74 -9.04 -29.29 4.51
C HIS A 74 -10.10 -28.20 4.56
N ILE A 75 -9.79 -27.05 5.18
CA ILE A 75 -10.68 -25.88 5.18
C ILE A 75 -10.94 -25.40 3.75
N PHE A 76 -9.89 -25.29 2.93
CA PHE A 76 -10.00 -24.79 1.56
C PHE A 76 -10.78 -25.76 0.65
N VAL A 77 -10.51 -27.06 0.73
CA VAL A 77 -11.27 -28.08 -0.01
C VAL A 77 -12.74 -28.09 0.43
N GLY A 78 -13.01 -27.97 1.73
CA GLY A 78 -14.38 -27.82 2.24
C GLY A 78 -15.08 -26.59 1.67
N LEU A 79 -14.38 -25.45 1.57
CA LEU A 79 -14.92 -24.23 0.96
C LEU A 79 -15.31 -24.44 -0.51
N GLN A 80 -14.51 -25.18 -1.29
CA GLN A 80 -14.80 -25.47 -2.69
C GLN A 80 -16.12 -26.23 -2.85
N THR A 81 -16.40 -27.19 -1.96
CA THR A 81 -17.67 -27.93 -1.98
C THR A 81 -18.89 -27.08 -1.62
N ILE A 82 -18.73 -26.06 -0.77
CA ILE A 82 -19.83 -25.15 -0.36
C ILE A 82 -20.23 -24.18 -1.48
N ARG A 83 -19.30 -23.86 -2.40
CA ARG A 83 -19.53 -22.90 -3.49
C ARG A 83 -20.68 -23.33 -4.40
N GLU A 84 -20.86 -24.64 -4.58
CA GLU A 84 -21.82 -25.24 -5.52
C GLU A 84 -23.25 -25.36 -4.94
N ASP A 85 -23.40 -25.49 -3.62
CA ASP A 85 -24.64 -26.01 -3.01
C ASP A 85 -25.57 -24.97 -2.34
N LEU A 86 -25.17 -23.70 -2.19
CA LEU A 86 -25.93 -22.73 -1.37
C LEU A 86 -26.59 -21.52 -2.10
N PRO A 87 -27.80 -21.09 -1.66
CA PRO A 87 -28.41 -19.82 -2.07
C PRO A 87 -27.58 -18.61 -1.60
N SER A 88 -27.49 -17.58 -2.44
CA SER A 88 -26.62 -16.39 -2.26
C SER A 88 -26.77 -15.64 -0.92
N LYS A 89 -27.95 -15.67 -0.28
CA LYS A 89 -28.23 -14.93 0.96
C LYS A 89 -27.58 -15.48 2.23
N ASN A 90 -27.14 -16.75 2.25
CA ASN A 90 -26.56 -17.40 3.44
C ASN A 90 -25.03 -17.58 3.37
N LYS A 91 -24.39 -17.11 2.30
CA LYS A 91 -22.96 -17.35 2.06
C LYS A 91 -22.05 -16.53 2.97
N LYS A 92 -22.41 -15.27 3.25
CA LYS A 92 -21.61 -14.33 4.05
C LYS A 92 -21.31 -14.81 5.49
N PRO A 93 -22.31 -15.16 6.32
CA PRO A 93 -22.03 -15.63 7.69
C PRO A 93 -21.26 -16.96 7.73
N GLN A 94 -21.43 -17.82 6.73
CA GLN A 94 -20.66 -19.05 6.60
C GLN A 94 -19.19 -18.77 6.26
N PHE A 95 -18.91 -17.83 5.35
CA PHE A 95 -17.53 -17.42 5.03
C PHE A 95 -16.84 -16.78 6.23
N VAL A 96 -17.54 -15.95 7.01
CA VAL A 96 -17.00 -15.43 8.27
C VAL A 96 -16.68 -16.58 9.24
N SER A 97 -17.58 -17.57 9.37
CA SER A 97 -17.32 -18.73 10.22
C SER A 97 -16.10 -19.56 9.77
N ILE A 98 -15.92 -19.73 8.46
CA ILE A 98 -14.78 -20.45 7.87
C ILE A 98 -13.48 -19.67 8.08
N SER A 99 -13.51 -18.36 7.87
CA SER A 99 -12.37 -17.47 8.11
C SER A 99 -11.92 -17.51 9.58
N LYS A 100 -12.88 -17.45 10.51
CA LYS A 100 -12.61 -17.62 11.95
C LYS A 100 -11.99 -18.97 12.27
N ASN A 101 -12.49 -20.04 11.65
CA ASN A 101 -11.92 -21.38 11.81
C ASN A 101 -10.45 -21.43 11.33
N TYR A 102 -10.15 -20.88 10.16
CA TYR A 102 -8.78 -20.80 9.63
C TYR A 102 -7.84 -20.06 10.59
N ARG A 103 -8.27 -18.91 11.12
CA ARG A 103 -7.50 -18.16 12.12
C ARG A 103 -7.28 -18.92 13.42
N SER A 104 -8.28 -19.67 13.89
CA SER A 104 -8.13 -20.55 15.06
C SER A 104 -7.08 -21.63 14.84
N VAL A 105 -6.99 -22.20 13.63
CA VAL A 105 -5.93 -23.16 13.29
C VAL A 105 -4.54 -22.50 13.31
N ILE A 106 -4.40 -21.29 12.75
CA ILE A 106 -3.12 -20.54 12.81
C ILE A 106 -2.74 -20.27 14.27
N ARG A 107 -3.67 -19.81 15.10
CA ARG A 107 -3.45 -19.53 16.53
C ARG A 107 -3.03 -20.77 17.32
N ALA A 108 -3.67 -21.92 17.09
CA ALA A 108 -3.28 -23.19 17.70
C ALA A 108 -1.86 -23.61 17.27
N CYS A 109 -1.50 -23.42 16.00
CA CYS A 109 -0.15 -23.68 15.50
C CYS A 109 0.91 -22.77 16.16
N MET A 110 0.60 -21.47 16.32
CA MET A 110 1.49 -20.53 17.00
C MET A 110 1.72 -20.91 18.47
N GLU A 111 0.67 -21.29 19.19
CA GLU A 111 0.79 -21.77 20.58
C GLU A 111 1.62 -23.08 20.65
N GLU A 112 1.34 -24.00 19.72
CA GLU A 112 2.19 -25.11 19.25
C GLU A 112 3.70 -24.80 19.32
N LEU A 113 4.10 -23.89 18.44
CA LEU A 113 5.48 -23.47 18.22
C LEU A 113 6.07 -22.75 19.43
N GLN A 114 5.30 -21.89 20.10
CA GLN A 114 5.78 -21.13 21.24
C GLN A 114 6.06 -22.04 22.44
N GLN A 115 5.23 -23.07 22.66
CA GLN A 115 5.48 -24.07 23.71
C GLN A 115 6.77 -24.87 23.44
N VAL A 116 7.02 -25.23 22.19
CA VAL A 116 8.26 -25.92 21.80
C VAL A 116 9.48 -24.98 21.91
N ALA A 117 9.33 -23.70 21.54
CA ALA A 117 10.38 -22.70 21.68
C ALA A 117 10.84 -22.53 23.13
N VAL A 118 9.90 -22.50 24.08
CA VAL A 118 10.19 -22.35 25.52
C VAL A 118 10.79 -23.63 26.13
N SER A 119 10.40 -24.81 25.64
CA SER A 119 10.87 -26.10 26.18
C SER A 119 12.20 -26.57 25.58
N THR A 120 12.61 -26.00 24.45
CA THR A 120 13.86 -26.36 23.76
C THR A 120 15.07 -25.76 24.48
N LYS A 121 16.10 -26.59 24.73
CA LYS A 121 17.35 -26.17 25.37
C LYS A 121 18.35 -25.51 24.40
N ASP A 122 18.14 -25.71 23.10
CA ASP A 122 18.97 -25.13 22.04
C ASP A 122 18.47 -23.72 21.69
N SER A 123 19.37 -22.74 21.88
CA SER A 123 19.08 -21.33 21.61
C SER A 123 18.82 -21.06 20.13
N GLN A 124 19.44 -21.80 19.19
CA GLN A 124 19.24 -21.54 17.76
C GLN A 124 17.86 -21.99 17.30
N MET A 125 17.44 -23.18 17.73
CA MET A 125 16.09 -23.70 17.46
C MET A 125 15.00 -22.83 18.11
N ALA A 126 15.22 -22.36 19.34
CA ALA A 126 14.30 -21.43 20.00
C ALA A 126 14.12 -20.13 19.20
N THR A 127 15.20 -19.57 18.66
CA THR A 127 15.13 -18.39 17.76
C THR A 127 14.39 -18.70 16.47
N GLN A 128 14.62 -19.86 15.84
CA GLN A 128 13.90 -20.26 14.63
C GLN A 128 12.39 -20.38 14.85
N TYR A 129 11.96 -21.01 15.94
CA TYR A 129 10.54 -21.08 16.30
C TYR A 129 9.96 -19.70 16.60
N GLY A 130 10.72 -18.82 17.25
CA GLY A 130 10.34 -17.41 17.45
C GLY A 130 10.07 -16.69 16.13
N ASN A 131 10.96 -16.82 15.16
CA ASN A 131 10.79 -16.23 13.83
C ASN A 131 9.55 -16.79 13.10
N GLN A 132 9.31 -18.10 13.18
CA GLN A 132 8.11 -18.73 12.60
C GLN A 132 6.82 -18.22 13.26
N VAL A 133 6.80 -18.03 14.58
CA VAL A 133 5.66 -17.43 15.29
C VAL A 133 5.42 -16.00 14.82
N SER A 134 6.48 -15.20 14.64
CA SER A 134 6.35 -13.84 14.11
C SER A 134 5.73 -13.81 12.71
N ILE A 135 6.12 -14.72 11.82
CA ILE A 135 5.56 -14.84 10.47
C ILE A 135 4.08 -15.25 10.52
N LEU A 136 3.72 -16.25 11.34
CA LEU A 136 2.33 -16.69 11.47
C LEU A 136 1.44 -15.62 12.09
N LEU A 137 1.97 -14.81 13.00
CA LEU A 137 1.28 -13.66 13.55
C LEU A 137 0.97 -12.66 12.43
N ALA A 138 1.96 -12.30 11.62
CA ALA A 138 1.77 -11.45 10.44
C ALA A 138 0.67 -11.98 9.49
N ILE A 139 0.71 -13.27 9.15
CA ILE A 139 -0.31 -13.90 8.30
C ILE A 139 -1.71 -13.79 8.94
N GLU A 140 -1.84 -14.08 10.23
CA GLU A 140 -3.13 -14.04 10.93
C GLU A 140 -3.67 -12.60 11.07
N LEU A 141 -2.79 -11.62 11.22
CA LEU A 141 -3.11 -10.19 11.23
C LEU A 141 -3.69 -9.72 9.91
N ILE A 142 -2.97 -9.99 8.82
CA ILE A 142 -3.38 -9.64 7.46
C ILE A 142 -4.72 -10.32 7.17
N TRP A 143 -4.83 -11.62 7.48
CA TRP A 143 -6.06 -12.37 7.22
C TRP A 143 -7.25 -11.81 8.01
N ASN A 144 -7.05 -11.43 9.28
CA ASN A 144 -8.09 -10.78 10.08
C ASN A 144 -8.54 -9.44 9.48
N LEU A 145 -7.59 -8.63 9.00
CA LEU A 145 -7.91 -7.38 8.33
C LEU A 145 -8.71 -7.62 7.04
N CYS A 146 -8.31 -8.62 6.25
CA CYS A 146 -9.06 -9.05 5.08
C CYS A 146 -10.46 -9.59 5.43
N GLU A 147 -10.61 -10.32 6.54
CA GLU A 147 -11.90 -10.78 7.04
C GLU A 147 -12.83 -9.59 7.31
N VAL A 148 -12.34 -8.58 8.04
CA VAL A 148 -13.12 -7.38 8.40
C VAL A 148 -13.51 -6.56 7.15
N LEU A 149 -12.56 -6.34 6.24
CA LEU A 149 -12.76 -5.50 5.06
C LEU A 149 -13.63 -6.19 4.00
N PHE A 150 -13.31 -7.44 3.65
CA PHE A 150 -13.86 -8.09 2.46
C PHE A 150 -14.91 -9.18 2.75
N ILE A 151 -14.78 -9.91 3.86
CA ILE A 151 -15.65 -11.05 4.17
C ILE A 151 -16.86 -10.59 5.00
N ASP A 152 -16.60 -9.94 6.13
CA ASP A 152 -17.64 -9.39 6.99
C ASP A 152 -18.19 -8.07 6.43
N ALA A 153 -17.40 -7.34 5.61
CA ALA A 153 -17.80 -6.12 4.88
C ALA A 153 -18.77 -5.27 5.72
N ALA A 154 -18.31 -4.92 6.92
CA ALA A 154 -19.12 -4.22 7.90
C ALA A 154 -19.59 -2.88 7.30
N PRO A 155 -20.84 -2.44 7.55
CA PRO A 155 -21.30 -1.13 7.08
C PRO A 155 -20.34 -0.05 7.58
N ALA A 156 -20.13 0.99 6.78
CA ALA A 156 -19.06 1.98 6.99
C ALA A 156 -18.99 2.54 8.42
N GLY A 157 -20.13 2.69 9.11
CA GLY A 157 -20.19 3.15 10.51
C GLY A 157 -19.62 2.19 11.55
N SER A 158 -19.70 0.86 11.34
CA SER A 158 -19.15 -0.15 12.27
C SER A 158 -17.80 -0.69 11.84
N LEU A 159 -17.43 -0.54 10.56
CA LEU A 159 -16.11 -0.89 10.04
C LEU A 159 -15.00 -0.18 10.81
N LEU A 160 -15.21 1.11 11.09
CA LEU A 160 -14.29 1.96 11.86
C LEU A 160 -14.03 1.42 13.27
N LEU A 161 -15.04 0.85 13.92
CA LEU A 161 -14.91 0.27 15.27
C LEU A 161 -14.17 -1.06 15.22
N HIS A 162 -14.48 -1.91 14.23
CA HIS A 162 -13.77 -3.19 14.04
C HIS A 162 -12.27 -2.99 13.73
N LEU A 163 -11.92 -1.95 12.96
CA LEU A 163 -10.52 -1.61 12.69
C LEU A 163 -9.79 -1.10 13.93
N LEU A 164 -10.47 -0.35 14.80
CA LEU A 164 -9.88 0.15 16.04
C LEU A 164 -9.69 -0.97 17.07
N ASP A 165 -10.66 -1.87 17.20
CA ASP A 165 -10.52 -3.10 17.99
C ASP A 165 -9.41 -3.99 17.44
N TRP A 166 -9.27 -4.09 16.11
CA TRP A 166 -8.17 -4.79 15.46
C TRP A 166 -6.82 -4.17 15.85
N VAL A 167 -6.65 -2.85 15.74
CA VAL A 167 -5.40 -2.17 16.13
C VAL A 167 -5.04 -2.47 17.58
N ARG A 168 -6.04 -2.37 18.47
CA ARG A 168 -5.88 -2.60 19.90
C ARG A 168 -5.39 -4.02 20.23
N LEU A 169 -5.93 -5.03 19.55
CA LEU A 169 -5.60 -6.43 19.84
C LEU A 169 -4.17 -6.84 19.42
N HIS A 170 -3.50 -6.02 18.62
CA HIS A 170 -2.24 -6.41 17.96
C HIS A 170 -1.04 -5.52 18.30
N LYS A 171 -1.25 -4.38 18.96
CA LYS A 171 -0.17 -3.57 19.56
C LYS A 171 -0.47 -3.23 21.02
N ALA A 172 0.33 -3.78 21.93
CA ALA A 172 0.23 -3.47 23.36
C ALA A 172 0.63 -2.01 23.68
N ASP A 173 1.54 -1.40 22.92
CA ASP A 173 2.03 -0.02 23.15
C ASP A 173 1.03 1.08 22.75
N VAL A 174 -0.09 0.70 22.16
CA VAL A 174 -1.08 1.62 21.55
C VAL A 174 -2.38 1.67 22.37
N ASP A 175 -2.44 0.86 23.42
CA ASP A 175 -3.66 0.55 24.15
C ASP A 175 -4.26 1.80 24.81
N GLU A 176 -3.47 2.76 25.31
CA GLU A 176 -4.05 3.89 26.06
C GLU A 176 -4.82 4.88 25.17
N LYS A 177 -4.23 5.36 24.06
CA LYS A 177 -4.92 6.28 23.14
C LYS A 177 -6.06 5.57 22.39
N ALA A 178 -5.88 4.30 22.01
CA ALA A 178 -6.94 3.51 21.39
C ALA A 178 -8.11 3.28 22.36
N ARG A 179 -7.82 3.04 23.65
CA ARG A 179 -8.82 2.88 24.70
C ARG A 179 -9.58 4.18 24.98
N GLU A 180 -8.90 5.32 25.01
CA GLU A 180 -9.55 6.64 25.15
C GLU A 180 -10.54 6.90 24.01
N VAL A 181 -10.12 6.62 22.77
CA VAL A 181 -10.99 6.75 21.58
C VAL A 181 -12.18 5.79 21.64
N LEU A 182 -11.97 4.51 21.99
CA LEU A 182 -13.03 3.50 22.11
C LEU A 182 -14.03 3.79 23.24
N GLN A 183 -13.62 4.52 24.27
CA GLN A 183 -14.47 4.88 25.41
C GLN A 183 -15.28 6.17 25.19
N SER A 184 -15.03 6.89 24.09
CA SER A 184 -15.80 8.07 23.71
C SER A 184 -17.24 7.72 23.35
N GLU A 185 -18.18 8.65 23.59
CA GLU A 185 -19.58 8.52 23.14
C GLU A 185 -19.70 8.42 21.60
N SER A 186 -18.74 8.99 20.87
CA SER A 186 -18.66 8.94 19.41
C SER A 186 -17.21 8.68 18.94
N PRO A 187 -16.77 7.41 18.89
CA PRO A 187 -15.39 7.07 18.53
C PRO A 187 -14.98 7.57 17.14
N ALA A 188 -15.90 7.52 16.16
CA ALA A 188 -15.63 7.95 14.78
C ALA A 188 -15.38 9.46 14.62
N GLU A 189 -15.82 10.27 15.59
CA GLU A 189 -15.67 11.72 15.62
C GLU A 189 -14.58 12.20 16.59
N HIS A 190 -13.94 11.28 17.31
CA HIS A 190 -12.89 11.64 18.27
C HIS A 190 -11.65 12.20 17.54
N HIS A 191 -11.07 13.28 18.06
CA HIS A 191 -9.92 13.96 17.44
C HIS A 191 -8.72 13.03 17.21
N ASP A 192 -8.35 12.21 18.20
CA ASP A 192 -7.26 11.24 18.07
C ASP A 192 -7.64 9.95 17.32
N TYR A 193 -8.90 9.77 16.92
CA TYR A 193 -9.36 8.52 16.29
C TYR A 193 -8.51 8.17 15.08
N TRP A 194 -8.34 9.14 14.19
CA TRP A 194 -7.62 8.96 12.93
C TRP A 194 -6.12 8.87 13.16
N ASP A 195 -5.58 9.57 14.14
CA ASP A 195 -4.17 9.47 14.48
C ASP A 195 -3.83 8.09 15.03
N VAL A 196 -4.68 7.54 15.90
CA VAL A 196 -4.54 6.15 16.38
C VAL A 196 -4.72 5.18 15.23
N LEU A 197 -5.78 5.31 14.42
CA LEU A 197 -5.99 4.36 13.32
C LEU A 197 -4.85 4.41 12.30
N TRP A 198 -4.42 5.61 11.91
CA TRP A 198 -3.42 5.86 10.88
C TRP A 198 -2.01 5.55 11.35
N LEU A 199 -1.55 5.99 12.53
CA LEU A 199 -0.21 5.64 13.02
C LEU A 199 -0.02 4.13 13.10
N ASN A 200 -1.08 3.41 13.44
CA ASN A 200 -1.02 1.97 13.64
C ASN A 200 -1.23 1.16 12.38
N LEU A 201 -2.17 1.58 11.52
CA LEU A 201 -2.26 1.02 10.17
C LEU A 201 -0.99 1.36 9.38
N ARG A 202 -0.40 2.54 9.52
CA ARG A 202 0.86 2.91 8.86
C ARG A 202 1.99 1.97 9.27
N GLU A 203 2.23 1.73 10.56
CA GLU A 203 3.28 0.81 10.99
C GLU A 203 3.03 -0.65 10.59
N PHE A 204 1.78 -1.11 10.49
CA PHE A 204 1.46 -2.49 10.09
C PHE A 204 1.35 -2.70 8.57
N LEU A 205 0.77 -1.73 7.84
CA LEU A 205 0.62 -1.75 6.39
C LEU A 205 1.96 -1.46 5.68
N LEU A 206 2.85 -0.65 6.26
CA LEU A 206 4.17 -0.38 5.68
C LEU A 206 5.10 -1.61 5.69
N LEU A 207 4.86 -2.60 6.56
CA LEU A 207 5.71 -3.78 6.65
C LEU A 207 5.32 -4.89 5.66
N GLU A 208 4.05 -5.01 5.26
CA GLU A 208 3.62 -6.18 4.45
C GLU A 208 2.58 -5.89 3.34
N TYR A 209 1.90 -4.74 3.33
CA TYR A 209 0.81 -4.49 2.38
C TYR A 209 1.26 -4.18 0.94
N ALA A 210 2.48 -3.67 0.76
CA ALA A 210 3.04 -3.45 -0.58
C ALA A 210 3.22 -4.78 -1.35
N SER A 211 3.44 -5.89 -0.65
CA SER A 211 3.61 -7.22 -1.26
C SER A 211 2.27 -7.94 -1.46
N GLY A 212 1.34 -7.83 -0.50
CA GLY A 212 0.06 -8.54 -0.52
C GLY A 212 -0.92 -8.03 -1.60
N LEU A 213 -1.01 -6.71 -1.80
CA LEU A 213 -1.91 -6.15 -2.81
C LEU A 213 -1.39 -6.40 -4.25
N LEU A 214 -0.06 -6.46 -4.43
CA LEU A 214 0.58 -6.78 -5.70
C LEU A 214 0.35 -8.25 -6.08
N LEU A 215 0.32 -9.17 -5.11
CA LEU A 215 0.05 -10.59 -5.36
C LEU A 215 -1.42 -10.85 -5.72
N ILE A 216 -2.35 -10.20 -5.03
CA ILE A 216 -3.79 -10.42 -5.26
C ILE A 216 -4.23 -9.80 -6.60
N THR A 217 -3.65 -8.66 -7.02
CA THR A 217 -3.95 -8.03 -8.31
C THR A 217 -3.20 -8.65 -9.49
N SER A 218 -2.04 -9.28 -9.27
CA SER A 218 -1.31 -9.99 -10.33
C SER A 218 -1.90 -11.37 -10.64
N HIS A 219 -2.48 -12.06 -9.66
CA HIS A 219 -3.11 -13.37 -9.87
C HIS A 219 -4.58 -13.31 -10.32
N THR A 220 -5.30 -12.21 -10.11
CA THR A 220 -6.62 -11.99 -10.73
C THR A 220 -6.52 -11.44 -12.15
N GLY A 221 -5.34 -10.93 -12.54
CA GLY A 221 -5.09 -10.37 -13.87
C GLY A 221 -4.98 -11.39 -15.03
N SER A 222 -4.99 -12.70 -14.75
CA SER A 222 -4.86 -13.72 -15.81
C SER A 222 -6.16 -14.46 -16.19
N GLU A 223 -7.30 -14.21 -15.53
CA GLU A 223 -8.57 -14.86 -15.88
C GLU A 223 -9.84 -13.98 -15.80
N GLU A 224 -9.75 -12.65 -15.96
CA GLU A 224 -10.94 -11.81 -16.20
C GLU A 224 -10.93 -11.12 -17.57
N GLN A 225 -10.83 -11.96 -18.61
CA GLN A 225 -11.29 -11.61 -19.95
C GLN A 225 -12.75 -12.06 -20.16
N GLN A 226 -13.66 -11.75 -19.22
CA GLN A 226 -15.09 -11.97 -19.48
C GLN A 226 -16.10 -11.24 -18.57
N THR A 227 -15.92 -9.94 -18.31
CA THR A 227 -17.05 -9.05 -17.95
C THR A 227 -16.78 -7.59 -18.34
N GLY A 228 -16.57 -7.37 -19.64
CA GLY A 228 -16.95 -6.10 -20.23
C GLY A 228 -18.47 -5.92 -20.09
N LEU A 229 -18.90 -4.75 -19.62
CA LEU A 229 -20.28 -4.34 -19.28
C LEU A 229 -20.79 -4.69 -17.87
N ALA A 230 -20.26 -3.97 -16.87
CA ALA A 230 -21.07 -3.48 -15.74
C ALA A 230 -20.50 -2.15 -15.19
N LEU A 231 -20.20 -1.20 -16.09
CA LEU A 231 -20.09 0.21 -15.72
C LEU A 231 -21.51 0.77 -15.51
N SER A 232 -22.05 0.63 -14.30
CA SER A 232 -23.04 1.57 -13.76
C SER A 232 -23.22 1.37 -12.26
N GLY A 233 -22.58 2.22 -11.47
CA GLY A 233 -23.02 2.65 -10.15
C GLY A 233 -23.41 1.58 -9.14
N THR A 234 -22.45 1.12 -8.34
CA THR A 234 -22.72 0.75 -6.96
C THR A 234 -21.58 1.25 -6.07
N SER A 235 -21.85 2.28 -5.29
CA SER A 235 -20.99 2.71 -4.17
C SER A 235 -20.84 1.55 -3.18
N GLY A 236 -19.74 0.80 -3.30
CA GLY A 236 -19.36 -0.20 -2.32
C GLY A 236 -18.66 0.41 -1.10
N PRO A 237 -18.57 -0.32 0.03
CA PRO A 237 -17.75 0.07 1.19
C PRO A 237 -16.29 0.35 0.79
N ASP A 238 -15.78 -0.34 -0.23
CA ASP A 238 -14.42 -0.19 -0.76
C ASP A 238 -14.17 1.20 -1.37
N ALA A 239 -15.16 1.78 -2.06
CA ALA A 239 -15.05 3.10 -2.67
C ALA A 239 -15.11 4.22 -1.61
N ALA A 240 -15.93 4.04 -0.57
CA ALA A 240 -16.02 4.97 0.56
C ALA A 240 -14.72 4.98 1.36
N PHE A 241 -14.16 3.80 1.65
CA PHE A 241 -12.89 3.66 2.34
C PHE A 241 -11.72 4.23 1.52
N ALA A 242 -11.67 3.95 0.21
CA ALA A 242 -10.67 4.53 -0.69
C ALA A 242 -10.74 6.07 -0.73
N THR A 243 -11.96 6.63 -0.73
CA THR A 243 -12.17 8.09 -0.70
C THR A 243 -11.63 8.69 0.60
N LEU A 244 -11.95 8.06 1.74
CA LEU A 244 -11.54 8.49 3.07
C LEU A 244 -10.00 8.48 3.24
N ILE A 245 -9.34 7.40 2.83
CA ILE A 245 -7.87 7.31 2.85
C ILE A 245 -7.28 8.43 2.00
N SER A 246 -7.84 8.65 0.80
CA SER A 246 -7.35 9.67 -0.11
C SER A 246 -7.48 11.07 0.48
N GLU A 247 -8.61 11.37 1.12
CA GLU A 247 -8.82 12.66 1.80
C GLU A 247 -7.78 12.93 2.89
N ARG A 248 -7.35 11.89 3.63
CA ARG A 248 -6.32 12.04 4.68
C ARG A 248 -4.94 12.35 4.11
N PHE A 249 -4.50 11.64 3.08
CA PHE A 249 -3.24 11.98 2.39
C PHE A 249 -3.23 13.43 1.90
N LEU A 250 -4.38 13.94 1.49
CA LEU A 250 -4.52 15.26 0.91
C LEU A 250 -4.62 16.34 1.97
N GLN A 251 -5.25 16.06 3.11
CA GLN A 251 -5.19 16.91 4.30
C GLN A 251 -3.77 17.01 4.85
N ASP A 252 -3.07 15.88 4.93
CA ASP A 252 -1.66 15.83 5.34
C ASP A 252 -0.77 16.64 4.41
N TYR A 253 -1.00 16.53 3.10
CA TYR A 253 -0.30 17.35 2.11
C TYR A 253 -0.61 18.85 2.30
N CYS A 254 -1.88 19.23 2.52
CA CYS A 254 -2.23 20.63 2.80
C CYS A 254 -1.55 21.18 4.05
N ALA A 255 -1.36 20.36 5.09
CA ALA A 255 -0.74 20.78 6.35
C ALA A 255 0.79 20.83 6.26
N ARG A 256 1.42 19.87 5.58
CA ARG A 256 2.89 19.68 5.57
C ARG A 256 3.58 20.12 4.29
N GLY A 257 2.84 20.31 3.20
CA GLY A 257 3.37 20.61 1.87
C GLY A 257 4.13 19.46 1.20
N THR A 258 4.08 18.25 1.75
CA THR A 258 4.76 17.06 1.23
C THR A 258 3.94 15.80 1.50
N PHE A 259 4.03 14.81 0.60
CA PHE A 259 3.42 13.50 0.84
C PHE A 259 4.20 12.72 1.88
N SER A 260 3.47 12.11 2.81
CA SER A 260 4.01 11.07 3.69
C SER A 260 3.94 9.74 2.93
N ASP A 261 4.97 8.91 3.02
CA ASP A 261 5.03 7.55 2.44
C ASP A 261 4.76 7.46 0.93
N LEU A 262 5.70 7.99 0.14
CA LEU A 262 5.65 8.03 -1.33
C LEU A 262 5.48 6.65 -1.98
N ASP A 263 6.08 5.61 -1.37
CA ASP A 263 6.07 4.25 -1.89
C ASP A 263 4.66 3.65 -1.94
N LEU A 264 3.77 4.01 -1.00
CA LEU A 264 2.40 3.50 -1.00
C LEU A 264 1.59 4.08 -2.16
N ILE A 265 1.75 5.38 -2.41
CA ILE A 265 1.02 6.08 -3.49
C ILE A 265 1.54 5.62 -4.86
N ASP A 266 2.85 5.38 -4.97
CA ASP A 266 3.49 4.92 -6.20
C ASP A 266 3.06 3.48 -6.56
N ASN A 267 2.67 2.66 -5.58
CA ASN A 267 2.23 1.27 -5.76
C ASN A 267 0.70 1.07 -5.82
N LEU A 268 -0.10 2.13 -5.99
CA LEU A 268 -1.56 2.00 -6.06
C LEU A 268 -2.04 1.19 -7.28
N GLY A 269 -1.35 1.28 -8.42
CA GLY A 269 -1.66 0.51 -9.62
C GLY A 269 -3.15 0.58 -10.03
N PRO A 270 -3.81 -0.55 -10.33
CA PRO A 270 -5.24 -0.59 -10.69
C PRO A 270 -6.18 -0.11 -9.57
N ALA A 271 -5.75 -0.10 -8.31
CA ALA A 271 -6.59 0.30 -7.18
C ALA A 271 -7.00 1.77 -7.24
N MET A 272 -6.30 2.60 -8.04
CA MET A 272 -6.71 3.98 -8.33
C MET A 272 -8.17 4.08 -8.81
N LEU A 273 -8.67 3.07 -9.54
CA LEU A 273 -10.01 3.04 -10.11
C LEU A 273 -11.13 2.79 -9.10
N LEU A 274 -10.80 2.51 -7.83
CA LEU A 274 -11.78 2.29 -6.76
C LEU A 274 -12.54 3.56 -6.35
N SER A 275 -11.92 4.74 -6.54
CA SER A 275 -12.54 6.04 -6.23
C SER A 275 -11.90 7.16 -7.05
N ASP A 276 -12.70 8.14 -7.45
CA ASP A 276 -12.23 9.36 -8.12
C ASP A 276 -11.20 10.11 -7.26
N ARG A 277 -11.35 10.09 -5.93
CA ARG A 277 -10.42 10.75 -5.01
C ARG A 277 -9.07 10.01 -4.94
N LEU A 278 -9.09 8.69 -5.05
CA LEU A 278 -7.87 7.88 -5.07
C LEU A 278 -7.16 7.98 -6.42
N THR A 279 -7.94 8.02 -7.51
CA THR A 279 -7.43 8.38 -8.84
C THR A 279 -6.75 9.75 -8.81
N PHE A 280 -7.41 10.74 -8.21
CA PHE A 280 -6.84 12.08 -8.04
C PHE A 280 -5.50 12.01 -7.30
N LEU A 281 -5.43 11.34 -6.15
CA LEU A 281 -4.23 11.23 -5.34
C LEU A 281 -3.05 10.63 -6.12
N GLY A 282 -3.28 9.50 -6.80
CA GLY A 282 -2.24 8.85 -7.59
C GLY A 282 -1.76 9.72 -8.76
N LYS A 283 -2.69 10.40 -9.47
CA LYS A 283 -2.32 11.32 -10.56
C LYS A 283 -1.61 12.58 -10.08
N TYR A 284 -1.96 13.08 -8.90
CA TYR A 284 -1.28 14.23 -8.32
C TYR A 284 0.13 13.87 -7.83
N ARG A 285 0.33 12.64 -7.33
CA ARG A 285 1.67 12.12 -7.06
C ARG A 285 2.51 11.96 -8.33
N GLU A 286 1.91 11.45 -9.41
CA GLU A 286 2.54 11.36 -10.73
C GLU A 286 3.00 12.75 -11.23
N PHE A 287 2.21 13.80 -10.99
CA PHE A 287 2.62 15.18 -11.25
C PHE A 287 3.92 15.57 -10.51
N HIS A 288 4.04 15.28 -9.21
CA HIS A 288 5.27 15.55 -8.46
C HIS A 288 6.46 14.72 -8.94
N LYS A 289 6.22 13.48 -9.38
CA LYS A 289 7.26 12.64 -9.99
C LYS A 289 7.78 13.26 -11.29
N LEU A 290 6.89 13.64 -12.20
CA LEU A 290 7.24 14.34 -13.45
C LEU A 290 7.96 15.67 -13.19
N TYR A 291 7.54 16.41 -12.18
CA TYR A 291 8.20 17.64 -11.76
C TYR A 291 9.63 17.39 -11.26
N GLY A 292 9.84 16.36 -10.43
CA GLY A 292 11.17 15.93 -9.96
C GLY A 292 12.09 15.45 -11.08
N GLU A 293 11.51 14.79 -12.10
CA GLU A 293 12.20 14.39 -13.34
C GLU A 293 12.47 15.55 -14.30
N LYS A 294 12.08 16.79 -13.95
CA LYS A 294 12.19 18.02 -14.78
C LYS A 294 11.39 17.96 -16.08
N ARG A 295 10.39 17.09 -16.18
CA ARG A 295 9.46 16.98 -17.33
C ARG A 295 8.33 18.00 -17.19
N PHE A 296 8.70 19.28 -17.15
CA PHE A 296 7.79 20.38 -16.78
C PHE A 296 6.55 20.51 -17.66
N ARG A 297 6.67 20.30 -18.99
CA ARG A 297 5.49 20.36 -19.89
C ARG A 297 4.48 19.26 -19.62
N GLU A 298 4.95 18.05 -19.31
CA GLU A 298 4.08 16.92 -19.03
C GLU A 298 3.42 17.08 -17.66
N ALA A 299 4.19 17.52 -16.66
CA ALA A 299 3.67 17.89 -15.34
C ALA A 299 2.59 18.98 -15.44
N ALA A 300 2.84 20.05 -16.20
CA ALA A 300 1.88 21.13 -16.40
C ALA A 300 0.58 20.66 -17.07
N LYS A 301 0.69 19.82 -18.11
CA LYS A 301 -0.48 19.22 -18.77
C LYS A 301 -1.28 18.34 -17.82
N LEU A 302 -0.60 17.53 -17.00
CA LEU A 302 -1.25 16.67 -16.01
C LEU A 302 -1.96 17.49 -14.93
N LEU A 303 -1.30 18.51 -14.37
CA LEU A 303 -1.89 19.42 -13.38
C LEU A 303 -3.14 20.12 -13.93
N LEU A 304 -3.07 20.66 -15.14
CA LEU A 304 -4.22 21.28 -15.78
C LEU A 304 -5.36 20.29 -16.00
N SER A 305 -5.05 19.05 -16.38
CA SER A 305 -6.07 18.00 -16.53
C SER A 305 -6.74 17.66 -15.20
N LEU A 306 -6.00 17.65 -14.09
CA LEU A 306 -6.54 17.38 -12.76
C LEU A 306 -7.52 18.47 -12.30
N MET A 307 -7.26 19.73 -12.67
CA MET A 307 -8.16 20.83 -12.40
C MET A 307 -9.39 20.85 -13.31
N THR A 308 -9.20 20.80 -14.62
CA THR A 308 -10.28 20.98 -15.60
C THR A 308 -11.21 19.77 -15.68
N ALA A 309 -10.70 18.55 -15.44
CA ALA A 309 -11.52 17.34 -15.37
C ALA A 309 -12.40 17.26 -14.10
N LYS A 310 -12.30 18.22 -13.17
CA LYS A 310 -13.04 18.26 -11.89
C LYS A 310 -12.86 17.02 -11.01
N ILE A 311 -11.80 16.25 -11.24
CA ILE A 311 -11.41 15.10 -10.41
C ILE A 311 -10.82 15.61 -9.07
N ALA A 312 -10.24 16.81 -9.06
CA ALA A 312 -9.78 17.49 -7.86
C ALA A 312 -10.96 18.10 -7.07
N PRO A 313 -11.11 17.79 -5.77
CA PRO A 313 -12.07 18.47 -4.90
C PRO A 313 -11.76 19.93 -4.71
N ARG A 314 -12.82 20.74 -4.66
CA ARG A 314 -12.74 22.21 -4.60
C ARG A 314 -11.89 22.72 -3.44
N SER A 315 -11.93 22.07 -2.29
CA SER A 315 -11.10 22.43 -1.13
C SER A 315 -9.59 22.34 -1.41
N PHE A 316 -9.18 21.57 -2.41
CA PHE A 316 -7.78 21.33 -2.75
C PHE A 316 -7.29 22.17 -3.95
N TRP A 317 -8.18 22.94 -4.59
CA TRP A 317 -7.84 23.75 -5.76
C TRP A 317 -6.83 24.86 -5.46
N MET A 318 -6.94 25.51 -4.29
CA MET A 318 -5.96 26.52 -3.86
C MET A 318 -4.55 25.93 -3.78
N THR A 319 -4.44 24.71 -3.23
CA THR A 319 -3.17 23.97 -3.15
C THR A 319 -2.64 23.64 -4.55
N LEU A 320 -3.48 23.13 -5.45
CA LEU A 320 -3.06 22.83 -6.84
C LEU A 320 -2.53 24.06 -7.57
N LEU A 321 -3.25 25.17 -7.45
CA LEU A 321 -2.87 26.43 -8.08
C LEU A 321 -1.54 26.93 -7.49
N THR A 322 -1.36 26.83 -6.17
CA THR A 322 -0.11 27.21 -5.51
C THR A 322 1.06 26.33 -5.98
N ASP A 323 0.84 25.03 -6.18
CA ASP A 323 1.85 24.11 -6.68
C ASP A 323 2.16 24.29 -8.19
N ALA A 324 1.29 25.00 -8.92
CA ALA A 324 1.57 25.44 -10.28
C ALA A 324 2.45 26.69 -10.35
N LEU A 325 2.60 27.47 -9.26
CA LEU A 325 3.43 28.69 -9.25
C LEU A 325 4.86 28.48 -9.78
N PRO A 326 5.60 27.43 -9.35
CA PRO A 326 6.96 27.21 -9.85
C PRO A 326 7.02 26.91 -11.35
N LEU A 327 5.92 26.41 -11.94
CA LEU A 327 5.81 26.15 -13.38
C LEU A 327 5.42 27.41 -14.17
N LEU A 328 4.62 28.30 -13.58
CA LEU A 328 4.22 29.58 -14.16
C LEU A 328 5.37 30.60 -14.18
N GLU A 329 6.27 30.54 -13.19
CA GLU A 329 7.42 31.45 -13.08
C GLU A 329 8.69 30.93 -13.76
N GLN A 330 8.59 29.85 -14.57
CA GLN A 330 9.73 29.38 -15.36
C GLN A 330 10.16 30.41 -16.41
N LYS A 331 11.47 30.43 -16.72
CA LYS A 331 12.01 31.30 -17.78
C LYS A 331 11.48 30.95 -19.17
N GLU A 332 11.17 29.68 -19.37
CA GLU A 332 10.51 29.21 -20.58
C GLU A 332 9.01 29.11 -20.35
N VAL A 333 8.22 29.51 -21.35
CA VAL A 333 6.78 29.31 -21.36
C VAL A 333 6.47 27.81 -21.32
N ILE A 334 5.95 27.35 -20.19
CA ILE A 334 5.47 25.97 -19.97
C ILE A 334 3.96 25.88 -20.23
N PHE A 335 3.18 26.84 -19.74
CA PHE A 335 1.74 26.94 -20.00
C PHE A 335 1.49 27.90 -21.17
N SER A 336 0.69 27.46 -22.16
CA SER A 336 0.25 28.32 -23.27
C SER A 336 -0.70 29.43 -22.81
N ALA A 337 -1.01 30.38 -23.70
CA ALA A 337 -2.01 31.41 -23.41
C ALA A 337 -3.37 30.78 -23.04
N ASP A 338 -3.85 29.83 -23.84
CA ASP A 338 -5.10 29.09 -23.58
C ASP A 338 -5.08 28.36 -22.22
N GLN A 339 -3.99 27.65 -21.92
CA GLN A 339 -3.86 26.94 -20.64
C GLN A 339 -3.81 27.92 -19.45
N THR A 340 -3.23 29.10 -19.64
CA THR A 340 -3.19 30.15 -18.61
C THR A 340 -4.58 30.72 -18.37
N TYR A 341 -5.38 30.92 -19.42
CA TYR A 341 -6.78 31.36 -19.29
C TYR A 341 -7.63 30.36 -18.50
N GLU A 342 -7.45 29.05 -18.72
CA GLU A 342 -8.14 28.01 -17.93
C GLU A 342 -7.78 28.09 -16.43
N LEU A 343 -6.49 28.27 -16.11
CA LEU A 343 -6.05 28.44 -14.72
C LEU A 343 -6.59 29.73 -14.09
N MET A 344 -6.65 30.83 -14.85
CA MET A 344 -7.25 32.09 -14.41
C MET A 344 -8.76 31.92 -14.14
N PHE A 345 -9.47 31.17 -14.99
CA PHE A 345 -10.88 30.88 -14.79
C PHE A 345 -11.11 30.10 -13.49
N CYS A 346 -10.31 29.07 -13.22
CA CYS A 346 -10.41 28.32 -11.97
C CYS A 346 -10.07 29.17 -10.72
N LEU A 347 -9.10 30.07 -10.81
CA LEU A 347 -8.77 30.99 -9.72
C LEU A 347 -9.93 31.97 -9.44
N GLU A 348 -10.60 32.44 -10.49
CA GLU A 348 -11.75 33.34 -10.35
C GLU A 348 -12.97 32.61 -9.76
N GLU A 349 -13.22 31.35 -10.16
CA GLU A 349 -14.25 30.49 -9.55
C GLU A 349 -14.00 30.31 -8.05
N LEU A 350 -12.74 30.07 -7.66
CA LEU A 350 -12.34 29.92 -6.27
C LEU A 350 -12.53 31.23 -5.48
N THR A 351 -12.07 32.35 -6.02
CA THR A 351 -12.17 33.67 -5.36
C THR A 351 -13.62 34.14 -5.22
N SER A 352 -14.46 33.86 -6.22
CA SER A 352 -15.90 34.16 -6.16
C SER A 352 -16.58 33.48 -4.98
N SER A 353 -16.18 32.24 -4.68
CA SER A 353 -16.72 31.47 -3.54
C SER A 353 -16.25 31.99 -2.17
N LEU A 354 -15.03 32.52 -2.08
CA LEU A 354 -14.51 33.12 -0.85
C LEU A 354 -15.26 34.41 -0.48
N ASN A 355 -15.66 35.20 -1.48
CA ASN A 355 -16.37 36.46 -1.27
C ASN A 355 -17.85 36.29 -0.85
N THR A 356 -18.43 35.08 -0.92
CA THR A 356 -19.87 34.87 -0.67
C THR A 356 -20.22 34.49 0.77
N THR A 357 -19.24 34.15 1.62
CA THR A 357 -19.47 33.74 3.01
C THR A 357 -18.40 34.28 3.96
N PRO A 358 -18.59 35.48 4.54
CA PRO A 358 -17.90 35.83 5.78
C PRO A 358 -18.60 35.06 6.91
N GLY A 359 -18.12 33.86 7.20
CA GLY A 359 -18.51 33.15 8.42
C GLY A 359 -17.89 33.86 9.63
N PRO A 360 -18.62 34.11 10.73
CA PRO A 360 -18.12 34.86 11.89
C PRO A 360 -16.97 34.18 12.66
N ASP A 361 -16.57 32.96 12.27
CA ASP A 361 -15.60 32.12 12.99
C ASP A 361 -14.27 31.89 12.26
N ARG A 362 -14.01 32.52 11.09
CA ARG A 362 -12.69 32.38 10.45
C ARG A 362 -11.64 33.26 11.16
N PRO A 363 -10.50 32.69 11.58
CA PRO A 363 -9.44 33.47 12.19
C PRO A 363 -8.85 34.43 11.16
N MET A 364 -8.79 35.72 11.52
CA MET A 364 -8.35 36.83 10.65
C MET A 364 -6.98 36.58 9.96
N GLN A 365 -6.09 35.79 10.58
CA GLN A 365 -4.80 35.41 10.01
C GLN A 365 -4.89 34.45 8.81
N GLU A 366 -5.88 33.54 8.78
CA GLU A 366 -6.03 32.60 7.64
C GLU A 366 -6.55 33.32 6.39
N GLU A 367 -7.44 34.30 6.57
CA GLU A 367 -7.95 35.12 5.46
C GLU A 367 -6.83 35.95 4.82
N ASP A 368 -5.94 36.54 5.62
CA ASP A 368 -4.77 37.28 5.13
C ASP A 368 -3.81 36.38 4.33
N ILE A 369 -3.62 35.12 4.77
CA ILE A 369 -2.78 34.14 4.07
C ILE A 369 -3.42 33.73 2.73
N GLU A 370 -4.72 33.46 2.70
CA GLU A 370 -5.43 33.10 1.47
C GLU A 370 -5.42 34.25 0.46
N LEU A 371 -5.65 35.49 0.92
CA LEU A 371 -5.53 36.69 0.09
C LEU A 371 -4.14 36.83 -0.52
N THR A 372 -3.09 36.63 0.29
CA THR A 372 -1.70 36.67 -0.19
C THR A 372 -1.44 35.62 -1.28
N LYS A 373 -1.96 34.40 -1.12
CA LYS A 373 -1.86 33.34 -2.13
C LYS A 373 -2.55 33.74 -3.44
N VAL A 374 -3.76 34.32 -3.36
CA VAL A 374 -4.50 34.78 -4.54
C VAL A 374 -3.74 35.87 -5.29
N GLU A 375 -3.14 36.84 -4.59
CA GLU A 375 -2.34 37.90 -5.21
C GLU A 375 -1.10 37.35 -5.93
N LEU A 376 -0.37 36.42 -5.31
CA LEU A 376 0.77 35.74 -5.92
C LEU A 376 0.37 34.98 -7.18
N LEU A 377 -0.75 34.26 -7.14
CA LEU A 377 -1.28 33.52 -8.29
C LEU A 377 -1.66 34.45 -9.43
N ARG A 378 -2.37 35.55 -9.16
CA ARG A 378 -2.72 36.56 -10.17
C ARG A 378 -1.47 37.13 -10.84
N LEU A 379 -0.44 37.43 -10.06
CA LEU A 379 0.82 37.97 -10.58
C LEU A 379 1.55 36.95 -11.48
N ALA A 380 1.67 35.71 -11.03
CA ALA A 380 2.33 34.65 -11.79
C ALA A 380 1.59 34.32 -13.10
N LEU A 381 0.25 34.23 -13.06
CA LEU A 381 -0.58 34.00 -14.23
C LEU A 381 -0.46 35.15 -15.24
N ALA A 382 -0.50 36.40 -14.79
CA ALA A 382 -0.35 37.57 -15.68
C ALA A 382 1.03 37.60 -16.35
N ARG A 383 2.09 37.27 -15.62
CA ARG A 383 3.46 37.17 -16.16
C ARG A 383 3.56 36.05 -17.19
N ASN A 384 3.07 34.85 -16.87
CA ASN A 384 3.09 33.73 -17.80
C ASN A 384 2.29 34.04 -19.07
N LEU A 385 1.10 34.63 -18.93
CA LEU A 385 0.26 35.02 -20.08
C LEU A 385 0.99 36.03 -20.98
N ALA A 386 1.64 37.04 -20.42
CA ALA A 386 2.42 38.00 -21.19
C ALA A 386 3.57 37.33 -21.97
N MET A 387 4.29 36.40 -21.33
CA MET A 387 5.35 35.64 -22.00
C MET A 387 4.80 34.70 -23.09
N ALA A 388 3.69 34.02 -22.80
CA ALA A 388 3.05 33.07 -23.71
C ALA A 388 2.54 33.76 -24.97
N ILE A 389 1.82 34.89 -24.83
CA ILE A 389 1.32 35.67 -25.97
C ILE A 389 2.47 36.15 -26.87
N VAL A 390 3.55 36.66 -26.28
CA VAL A 390 4.73 37.10 -27.06
C VAL A 390 5.36 35.92 -27.79
N LYS A 391 5.53 34.78 -27.12
CA LYS A 391 6.16 33.59 -27.71
C LYS A 391 5.28 32.96 -28.80
N GLU A 392 3.99 32.85 -28.58
CA GLU A 392 3.05 32.26 -29.55
C GLU A 392 2.84 33.20 -30.75
N GLY A 393 2.70 34.51 -30.49
CA GLY A 393 2.56 35.51 -31.55
C GLY A 393 3.84 35.76 -32.37
N THR A 394 5.01 35.32 -31.91
CA THR A 394 6.28 35.41 -32.66
C THR A 394 6.57 34.17 -33.51
N VAL A 395 5.82 33.08 -33.34
CA VAL A 395 6.01 31.82 -34.10
C VAL A 395 5.22 31.82 -35.41
N GLU A 396 4.34 32.81 -35.66
CA GLU A 396 3.55 32.94 -36.90
C GLU A 396 4.21 33.78 -38.02
N THR A 397 5.54 33.98 -38.02
CA THR A 397 6.25 34.63 -39.15
C THR A 397 7.31 33.76 -39.80
#